data_AF-A0A7S2LRK4-F1
#
_entry.id   AF-A0A7S2LRK4-F1
#
_cell.length_a   1.000
_cell.length_b   1.000
_cell.length_c   1.000
_cell.angle_alpha   90.00
_cell.angle_beta   90.00
_cell.angle_gamma   90.00
#
_symmetry.space_group_name_H-M   'P 1'
#
loop_
_entity.id
_entity.type
_entity.pdbx_description
1 polymer ?
#
loop_
_entity_poly.entity_id
_entity_poly.type
_entity_poly.pdbx_seq_one_letter_code
_entity_poly.pdbx_strand_id
1 'polypeptide(L)'
;VAPALVDLTQTGIDYSVRVTKDGMVFVFGGFAPSLPKLATKVLTQFNRFNSNVGLTSKQRFARVVEEARQDLTSYTDMAINYAFEETRLLLHRGMHSREERLSVLDQVTLQSAARSAGELMLARPLQLTSLAMGNLEEAEAHGVVDMIATGIQIPGWVKPRSGSGEVEYVEPIVNPPK
;
A
#
# COMPACT_ATOMS: atom_id res chain seq x y z
N VAL A 1 18.65 -14.64 -16.15
CA VAL A 1 18.25 -14.80 -14.74
C VAL A 1 18.25 -13.42 -14.09
N ALA A 2 17.08 -12.83 -13.83
CA ALA A 2 16.99 -11.53 -13.16
C ALA A 2 17.01 -11.74 -11.64
N PRO A 3 17.68 -10.89 -10.83
CA PRO A 3 17.75 -11.08 -9.39
C PRO A 3 16.35 -11.09 -8.76
N ALA A 4 16.13 -11.89 -7.72
CA ALA A 4 14.93 -11.79 -6.91
C ALA A 4 14.87 -10.39 -6.23
N LEU A 5 13.69 -9.97 -5.78
CA LEU A 5 13.57 -8.71 -5.01
C LEU A 5 14.41 -8.78 -3.72
N VAL A 6 14.54 -9.97 -3.13
CA VAL A 6 15.38 -10.24 -1.96
C VAL A 6 16.86 -9.95 -2.25
N ASP A 7 17.34 -10.28 -3.45
CA ASP A 7 18.74 -10.04 -3.84
C ASP A 7 19.04 -8.54 -3.99
N LEU A 8 18.03 -7.74 -4.38
CA LEU A 8 18.17 -6.28 -4.45
C LEU A 8 18.14 -5.65 -3.04
N THR A 9 17.32 -6.18 -2.12
CA THR A 9 17.29 -5.64 -0.77
C THR A 9 18.56 -5.91 0.02
N GLN A 10 19.25 -7.01 -0.28
CA GLN A 10 20.56 -7.31 0.29
C GLN A 10 21.66 -6.32 -0.15
N THR A 11 21.43 -5.53 -1.20
CA THR A 11 22.40 -4.52 -1.68
C THR A 11 22.25 -3.14 -1.02
N GLY A 12 21.54 -3.05 0.10
CA GLY A 12 21.33 -1.79 0.83
C GLY A 12 20.25 -0.90 0.21
N ILE A 13 19.22 -1.52 -0.37
CA ILE A 13 18.09 -0.84 -0.99
C ILE A 13 16.83 -1.38 -0.33
N ASP A 14 15.88 -0.53 0.00
CA ASP A 14 14.62 -0.91 0.62
C ASP A 14 13.43 -0.43 -0.20
N TYR A 15 12.30 -1.10 -0.02
CA TYR A 15 11.03 -0.63 -0.53
C TYR A 15 9.90 -0.99 0.42
N SER A 16 8.83 -0.20 0.38
CA SER A 16 7.56 -0.58 0.98
C SER A 16 6.41 -0.25 0.05
N VAL A 17 5.42 -1.13 0.00
CA VAL A 17 4.17 -0.94 -0.72
C VAL A 17 3.05 -1.10 0.28
N ARG A 18 2.22 -0.08 0.44
CA ARG A 18 1.05 -0.11 1.32
C ARG A 18 -0.18 0.30 0.54
N VAL A 19 -1.24 -0.47 0.68
CA VAL A 19 -2.56 -0.12 0.17
C VAL A 19 -3.43 0.19 1.40
N THR A 20 -3.95 1.41 1.46
CA THR A 20 -4.83 1.88 2.53
C THR A 20 -6.20 2.21 1.95
N LYS A 21 -7.14 2.63 2.82
CA LYS A 21 -8.45 3.12 2.38
C LYS A 21 -8.38 4.44 1.59
N ASP A 22 -7.31 5.21 1.79
CA ASP A 22 -7.14 6.55 1.23
C ASP A 22 -6.25 6.55 -0.02
N GLY A 23 -5.50 5.47 -0.26
CA GLY A 23 -4.68 5.36 -1.46
C GLY A 23 -3.62 4.28 -1.40
N MET A 24 -2.62 4.41 -2.26
CA MET A 24 -1.46 3.54 -2.32
C MET A 24 -0.19 4.35 -2.06
N VAL A 25 0.69 3.81 -1.22
CA VAL A 25 1.96 4.44 -0.89
C VAL A 25 3.08 3.50 -1.32
N PHE A 26 3.94 4.00 -2.19
CA PHE A 26 5.18 3.36 -2.59
C PHE A 26 6.33 4.17 -2.00
N VAL A 27 7.21 3.50 -1.26
CA VAL A 27 8.45 4.09 -0.75
C VAL A 27 9.60 3.29 -1.30
N PHE A 28 10.61 3.97 -1.83
CA PHE A 28 11.85 3.38 -2.32
C PHE A 28 13.01 4.12 -1.64
N GLY A 29 13.92 3.38 -1.02
CA GLY A 29 15.09 3.91 -0.34
C GLY A 29 16.36 3.16 -0.76
N GLY A 30 17.51 3.83 -0.73
CA GLY A 30 18.82 3.24 -1.04
C GLY A 30 19.60 3.99 -2.11
N PHE A 31 20.49 3.27 -2.81
CA PHE A 31 21.43 3.86 -3.76
C PHE A 31 20.77 4.31 -5.07
N ALA A 32 20.95 5.58 -5.41
CA ALA A 32 20.41 6.26 -6.59
C ALA A 32 20.46 5.44 -7.90
N PRO A 33 21.61 4.85 -8.31
CA PRO A 33 21.70 4.12 -9.58
C PRO A 33 20.80 2.87 -9.65
N SER A 34 20.40 2.34 -8.49
CA SER A 34 19.66 1.09 -8.40
C SER A 34 18.15 1.29 -8.22
N LEU A 35 17.72 2.51 -7.85
CA LEU A 35 16.30 2.84 -7.63
C LEU A 35 15.43 2.57 -8.87
N PRO A 36 15.82 2.95 -10.11
CA PRO A 36 14.99 2.68 -11.29
C PRO A 36 14.73 1.18 -11.50
N LYS A 37 15.77 0.36 -11.27
CA LYS A 37 15.69 -1.10 -11.41
C LYS A 37 14.80 -1.72 -10.34
N LEU A 38 14.87 -1.21 -9.10
CA LEU A 38 14.00 -1.67 -8.03
C LEU A 38 12.55 -1.29 -8.29
N ALA A 39 12.28 -0.03 -8.63
CA ALA A 39 10.95 0.48 -8.94
C ALA A 39 10.30 -0.35 -10.06
N THR A 40 11.01 -0.56 -11.17
CA THR A 40 10.53 -1.38 -12.30
C THR A 40 10.13 -2.79 -11.85
N LYS A 41 10.95 -3.46 -11.02
CA LYS A 41 10.63 -4.81 -10.55
C LYS A 41 9.45 -4.83 -9.59
N VAL A 42 9.37 -3.88 -8.66
CA VAL A 42 8.26 -3.77 -7.70
C VAL A 42 6.95 -3.53 -8.45
N LEU A 43 6.92 -2.59 -9.40
CA LEU A 43 5.76 -2.31 -10.25
C LEU A 43 5.38 -3.53 -11.10
N THR A 44 6.37 -4.24 -11.66
CA THR A 44 6.13 -5.47 -12.41
C THR A 44 5.45 -6.53 -11.54
N GLN A 45 5.94 -6.77 -10.32
CA GLN A 45 5.32 -7.75 -9.42
C GLN A 45 3.94 -7.28 -8.94
N PHE A 46 3.77 -5.99 -8.66
CA PHE A 46 2.49 -5.40 -8.28
C PHE A 46 1.43 -5.59 -9.38
N ASN A 47 1.75 -5.21 -10.63
CA ASN A 47 0.84 -5.38 -11.77
C ASN A 47 0.54 -6.86 -12.03
N ARG A 48 1.55 -7.73 -11.92
CA ARG A 48 1.40 -9.17 -12.09
C ARG A 48 0.45 -9.76 -11.05
N PHE A 49 0.58 -9.35 -9.79
CA PHE A 49 -0.30 -9.77 -8.69
C PHE A 49 -1.75 -9.32 -8.93
N ASN A 50 -1.97 -8.05 -9.25
CA ASN A 50 -3.32 -7.51 -9.49
C ASN A 50 -3.99 -8.08 -10.75
N SER A 51 -3.21 -8.59 -11.71
CA SER A 51 -3.74 -9.24 -12.91
C SER A 51 -4.04 -10.72 -12.72
N ASN A 52 -3.43 -11.40 -11.74
CA ASN A 52 -3.57 -12.84 -11.56
C ASN A 52 -3.66 -13.26 -10.08
N VAL A 53 -4.89 -13.50 -9.65
CA VAL A 53 -5.26 -13.99 -8.31
C VAL A 53 -4.61 -15.34 -7.97
N GLY A 54 -4.27 -16.15 -8.98
CA GLY A 54 -3.69 -17.49 -8.80
C GLY A 54 -2.20 -17.51 -8.41
N LEU A 55 -1.53 -16.37 -8.35
CA LEU A 55 -0.10 -16.30 -8.00
C LEU A 55 0.18 -16.57 -6.53
N THR A 56 -0.81 -16.35 -5.67
CA THR A 56 -0.67 -16.62 -4.23
C THR A 56 -1.15 -18.02 -3.92
N SER A 57 -0.28 -18.84 -3.33
CA SER A 57 -0.66 -20.16 -2.87
C SER A 57 -1.66 -20.07 -1.72
N LYS A 58 -2.61 -21.02 -1.67
CA LYS A 58 -3.60 -21.10 -0.58
C LYS A 58 -2.92 -21.23 0.78
N GLN A 59 -1.80 -21.94 0.88
CA GLN A 59 -1.05 -22.06 2.13
C GLN A 59 -0.46 -20.73 2.58
N ARG A 60 0.10 -19.93 1.65
CA ARG A 60 0.63 -18.59 1.98
C ARG A 60 -0.47 -17.67 2.46
N PHE A 61 -1.62 -17.69 1.77
CA PHE A 61 -2.78 -16.91 2.19
C PHE A 61 -3.26 -17.30 3.58
N ALA A 62 -3.45 -18.59 3.84
CA ALA A 62 -3.87 -19.09 5.16
C ALA A 62 -2.90 -18.66 6.27
N ARG A 63 -1.58 -18.72 6.02
CA ARG A 63 -0.57 -18.25 6.97
C ARG A 63 -0.71 -16.76 7.29
N VAL A 64 -0.92 -15.90 6.29
CA VAL A 64 -1.08 -14.46 6.48
C VAL A 64 -2.38 -14.12 7.21
N VAL A 65 -3.47 -14.84 6.92
CA VAL A 65 -4.73 -14.69 7.66
C VAL A 65 -4.56 -15.08 9.13
N GLU A 66 -3.83 -16.15 9.40
CA GLU A 66 -3.56 -16.58 10.78
C GLU A 66 -2.64 -15.60 11.52
N GLU A 67 -1.62 -15.06 10.86
CA GLU A 67 -0.77 -13.98 11.40
C GLU A 67 -1.63 -12.75 11.76
N ALA A 68 -2.51 -12.30 10.85
CA ALA A 68 -3.42 -11.21 11.12
C ALA A 68 -4.40 -11.50 12.29
N ARG A 69 -4.84 -12.76 12.44
CA ARG A 69 -5.69 -13.18 13.56
C ARG A 69 -4.95 -13.11 14.89
N GLN A 70 -3.71 -13.59 14.91
CA GLN A 70 -2.86 -13.54 16.09
C GLN A 70 -2.58 -12.08 16.46
N ASP A 71 -2.28 -11.23 15.49
CA ASP A 71 -2.04 -9.80 15.71
C ASP A 71 -3.28 -9.08 16.27
N LEU A 72 -4.49 -9.49 15.87
CA LEU A 72 -5.74 -8.89 16.36
C LEU A 72 -6.19 -9.41 17.73
N THR A 73 -5.90 -10.67 18.05
CA THR A 73 -6.29 -11.31 19.32
C THR A 73 -5.24 -11.15 20.42
N SER A 74 -3.97 -10.99 20.06
CA SER A 74 -2.88 -10.88 21.02
C SER A 74 -2.68 -9.42 21.47
N TYR A 75 -2.64 -9.21 22.78
CA TYR A 75 -2.29 -7.93 23.40
C TYR A 75 -0.82 -7.97 23.85
N THR A 76 0.10 -8.07 22.91
CA THR A 76 1.55 -8.25 23.14
C THR A 76 2.33 -6.94 23.28
N ASP A 77 1.83 -5.84 22.71
CA ASP A 77 2.40 -4.50 22.84
C ASP A 77 2.13 -3.85 24.21
N MET A 78 2.83 -2.75 24.48
CA MET A 78 2.62 -1.93 25.68
C MET A 78 1.17 -1.39 25.75
N ALA A 79 0.59 -1.37 26.95
CA ALA A 79 -0.78 -0.90 27.18
C ALA A 79 -1.10 0.47 26.57
N ILE A 80 -0.11 1.38 26.57
CA ILE A 80 -0.25 2.72 26.01
C ILE A 80 -0.56 2.71 24.50
N ASN A 81 -0.08 1.72 23.75
CA ASN A 81 -0.33 1.62 22.32
C ASN A 81 -1.81 1.35 22.04
N TYR A 82 -2.47 0.52 22.84
CA TYR A 82 -3.91 0.26 22.69
C TYR A 82 -4.75 1.49 23.02
N ALA A 83 -4.40 2.22 24.07
CA ALA A 83 -5.09 3.48 24.41
C ALA A 83 -4.99 4.51 23.27
N PHE A 84 -3.83 4.59 22.60
CA PHE A 84 -3.68 5.44 21.40
C PHE A 84 -4.53 4.95 20.23
N GLU A 85 -4.59 3.65 19.97
CA GLU A 85 -5.43 3.09 18.90
C GLU A 85 -6.93 3.30 19.16
N GLU A 86 -7.39 3.16 20.40
CA GLU A 86 -8.78 3.46 20.79
C GLU A 86 -9.09 4.95 20.64
N THR A 87 -8.16 5.82 21.03
CA THR A 87 -8.32 7.26 20.81
C THR A 87 -8.41 7.57 19.31
N ARG A 88 -7.59 6.92 18.47
CA ARG A 88 -7.69 7.08 17.01
C ARG A 88 -9.02 6.60 16.46
N LEU A 89 -9.57 5.50 16.98
CA LEU A 89 -10.90 5.00 16.62
C LEU A 89 -12.00 6.04 16.89
N LEU A 90 -11.89 6.78 17.99
CA LEU A 90 -12.85 7.85 18.33
C LEU A 90 -12.66 9.12 17.49
N LEU A 91 -11.42 9.46 17.15
CA LEU A 91 -11.09 10.72 16.47
C LEU A 91 -11.18 10.63 14.94
N HIS A 92 -11.02 9.44 14.35
CA HIS A 92 -10.93 9.27 12.89
C HIS A 92 -12.13 8.51 12.35
N ARG A 93 -12.78 9.09 11.36
CA ARG A 93 -13.92 8.47 10.67
C ARG A 93 -13.46 7.26 9.86
N GLY A 94 -14.27 6.19 9.89
CA GLY A 94 -14.03 4.97 9.11
C GLY A 94 -12.82 4.17 9.60
N MET A 95 -12.52 4.23 10.90
CA MET A 95 -11.66 3.27 11.57
C MET A 95 -12.53 2.11 12.10
N HIS A 96 -11.94 0.92 12.19
CA HIS A 96 -12.62 -0.28 12.68
C HIS A 96 -11.90 -0.85 13.89
N SER A 97 -12.68 -1.29 14.89
CA SER A 97 -12.13 -1.89 16.10
C SER A 97 -11.41 -3.21 15.78
N ARG A 98 -10.64 -3.75 16.74
CA ARG A 98 -9.97 -5.05 16.55
C ARG A 98 -11.00 -6.17 16.48
N GLU A 99 -12.05 -6.09 17.28
CA GLU A 99 -13.18 -7.02 17.33
C GLU A 99 -13.95 -7.02 16.01
N GLU A 100 -14.25 -5.83 15.46
CA GLU A 100 -14.90 -5.70 14.15
C GLU A 100 -14.05 -6.35 13.05
N ARG A 101 -12.76 -6.02 12.99
CA ARG A 101 -11.82 -6.60 12.02
C ARG A 101 -11.72 -8.13 12.17
N LEU A 102 -11.69 -8.63 13.41
CA LEU A 102 -11.62 -10.06 13.69
C LEU A 102 -12.90 -10.78 13.22
N SER A 103 -14.07 -10.19 13.45
CA SER A 103 -15.38 -10.76 13.10
C SER A 103 -15.58 -10.96 11.59
N VAL A 104 -14.91 -10.15 10.76
CA VAL A 104 -14.99 -10.23 9.29
C VAL A 104 -13.83 -11.00 8.68
N LEU A 105 -12.77 -11.29 9.43
CA LEU A 105 -11.56 -11.93 8.91
C LEU A 105 -11.85 -13.31 8.30
N ASP A 106 -12.81 -14.06 8.86
CA ASP A 106 -13.23 -15.37 8.37
C ASP A 106 -13.97 -15.31 7.03
N GLN A 107 -14.48 -14.13 6.67
CA GLN A 107 -15.18 -13.90 5.40
C GLN A 107 -14.20 -13.52 4.28
N VAL A 108 -12.94 -13.22 4.61
CA VAL A 108 -11.91 -12.84 3.64
C VAL A 108 -11.47 -14.06 2.86
N THR A 109 -11.79 -14.09 1.57
CA THR A 109 -11.30 -15.10 0.63
C THR A 109 -10.07 -14.61 -0.09
N LEU A 110 -9.23 -15.56 -0.57
CA LEU A 110 -8.08 -15.25 -1.42
C LEU A 110 -8.47 -14.34 -2.61
N GLN A 111 -9.62 -14.61 -3.23
CA GLN A 111 -10.11 -13.83 -4.36
C GLN A 111 -10.47 -12.40 -3.95
N SER A 112 -11.20 -12.23 -2.83
CA SER A 112 -11.54 -10.90 -2.32
C SER A 112 -10.29 -10.09 -1.93
N ALA A 113 -9.32 -10.74 -1.28
CA ALA A 113 -8.06 -10.11 -0.89
C ALA A 113 -7.25 -9.66 -2.11
N ALA A 114 -7.09 -10.54 -3.10
CA ALA A 114 -6.33 -10.23 -4.31
C ALA A 114 -6.98 -9.16 -5.21
N ARG A 115 -8.33 -9.04 -5.17
CA ARG A 115 -9.06 -8.04 -5.96
C ARG A 115 -9.25 -6.70 -5.26
N SER A 116 -9.09 -6.66 -3.94
CA SER A 116 -9.35 -5.47 -3.11
C SER A 116 -8.68 -4.20 -3.64
N ALA A 117 -7.40 -4.25 -4.01
CA ALA A 117 -6.68 -3.11 -4.56
C ALA A 117 -7.29 -2.61 -5.88
N GLY A 118 -7.69 -3.53 -6.76
CA GLY A 118 -8.33 -3.16 -8.02
C GLY A 118 -9.73 -2.57 -7.84
N GLU A 119 -10.57 -3.19 -7.02
CA GLU A 119 -11.97 -2.79 -6.83
C GLU A 119 -12.11 -1.51 -6.00
N LEU A 120 -11.27 -1.34 -4.97
CA LEU A 120 -11.39 -0.24 -4.02
C LEU A 120 -10.55 0.98 -4.42
N MET A 121 -9.36 0.77 -5.00
CA MET A 121 -8.41 1.83 -5.31
C MET A 121 -8.31 2.11 -6.81
N LEU A 122 -7.89 1.13 -7.62
CA LEU A 122 -7.63 1.35 -9.06
C LEU A 122 -8.89 1.67 -9.87
N ALA A 123 -10.07 1.38 -9.33
CA ALA A 123 -11.34 1.76 -9.93
C ALA A 123 -11.66 3.26 -9.80
N ARG A 124 -10.92 4.04 -9.01
CA ARG A 124 -11.14 5.47 -8.80
C ARG A 124 -10.09 6.30 -9.52
N PRO A 125 -10.37 7.57 -9.88
CA PRO A 125 -9.33 8.50 -10.31
C PRO A 125 -8.26 8.62 -9.21
N LEU A 126 -6.99 8.46 -9.59
CA LEU A 126 -5.86 8.57 -8.66
C LEU A 126 -5.13 9.89 -8.90
N GLN A 127 -4.74 10.56 -7.81
CA GLN A 127 -3.84 11.70 -7.85
C GLN A 127 -2.48 11.29 -7.29
N LEU A 128 -1.42 11.61 -8.02
CA LEU A 128 -0.05 11.36 -7.56
C LEU A 128 0.42 12.50 -6.68
N THR A 129 0.92 12.15 -5.50
CA THR A 129 1.77 13.03 -4.68
C THR A 129 3.10 12.31 -4.47
N SER A 130 4.20 12.96 -4.83
CA SER A 130 5.54 12.36 -4.79
C SER A 130 6.53 13.27 -4.08
N LEU A 131 7.46 12.67 -3.34
CA LEU A 131 8.61 13.33 -2.75
C LEU A 131 9.85 12.54 -3.12
N ALA A 132 10.80 13.19 -3.79
CA ALA A 132 12.13 12.65 -4.06
C ALA A 132 13.15 13.49 -3.28
N MET A 133 14.00 12.83 -2.50
CA MET A 133 15.06 13.48 -1.73
C MET A 133 16.28 12.56 -1.71
N GLY A 134 17.48 13.14 -1.84
CA GLY A 134 18.73 12.41 -1.75
C GLY A 134 19.80 12.96 -2.70
N ASN A 135 20.85 12.15 -2.90
CA ASN A 135 21.91 12.44 -3.86
C ASN A 135 21.49 11.99 -5.27
N LEU A 136 20.54 12.72 -5.85
CA LEU A 136 19.94 12.50 -7.17
C LEU A 136 19.87 13.84 -7.89
N GLU A 137 20.19 13.84 -9.18
CA GLU A 137 19.92 15.01 -10.02
C GLU A 137 18.41 15.16 -10.26
N GLU A 138 17.94 16.39 -10.47
CA GLU A 138 16.52 16.68 -10.66
C GLU A 138 15.89 15.86 -11.80
N ALA A 139 16.60 15.74 -12.93
CA ALA A 139 16.16 14.94 -14.08
C ALA A 139 16.04 13.44 -13.76
N GLU A 140 16.93 12.90 -12.92
CA GLU A 140 16.88 11.50 -12.48
C GLU A 140 15.70 11.28 -11.52
N ALA A 141 15.47 12.23 -10.61
CA ALA A 141 14.32 12.21 -9.71
C ALA A 141 12.99 12.23 -10.48
N HIS A 142 12.85 13.12 -11.47
CA HIS A 142 11.68 13.14 -12.35
C HIS A 142 11.50 11.82 -13.11
N GLY A 143 12.58 11.28 -13.69
CA GLY A 143 12.50 10.01 -14.42
C GLY A 143 12.02 8.84 -13.56
N VAL A 144 12.42 8.78 -12.29
CA VAL A 144 11.95 7.75 -11.34
C VAL A 144 10.48 7.97 -10.97
N VAL A 145 10.07 9.22 -10.70
CA VAL A 145 8.67 9.56 -10.37
C VAL A 145 7.75 9.24 -11.54
N ASP A 146 8.11 9.64 -12.75
CA ASP A 146 7.32 9.40 -13.97
C ASP A 146 7.18 7.90 -14.26
N MET A 147 8.25 7.13 -14.04
CA MET A 147 8.23 5.68 -14.15
C MET A 147 7.23 5.04 -13.18
N ILE A 148 7.14 5.54 -11.95
CA ILE A 148 6.17 5.05 -10.96
C ILE A 148 4.76 5.48 -11.34
N ALA A 149 4.58 6.73 -11.74
CA ALA A 149 3.30 7.32 -12.14
C ALA A 149 2.65 6.54 -13.30
N THR A 150 3.45 6.22 -14.32
CA THR A 150 3.00 5.54 -15.54
C THR A 150 3.08 4.01 -15.45
N GLY A 151 3.81 3.47 -14.47
CA GLY A 151 4.07 2.05 -14.35
C GLY A 151 2.95 1.25 -13.68
N ILE A 152 1.96 1.88 -13.07
CA ILE A 152 0.80 1.20 -12.48
C ILE A 152 -0.21 0.86 -13.58
N GLN A 153 -0.47 -0.44 -13.77
CA GLN A 153 -1.42 -0.91 -14.77
C GLN A 153 -2.76 -1.25 -14.14
N ILE A 154 -3.85 -0.69 -14.68
CA ILE A 154 -5.21 -1.04 -14.29
C ILE A 154 -5.57 -2.39 -14.93
N PRO A 155 -5.87 -3.45 -14.16
CA PRO A 155 -6.25 -4.74 -14.73
C PRO A 155 -7.54 -4.61 -15.54
N GLY A 156 -7.66 -5.32 -16.67
CA GLY A 156 -8.82 -5.22 -17.56
C GLY A 156 -10.17 -5.66 -16.96
N TRP A 157 -10.15 -6.32 -15.81
CA TRP A 157 -11.36 -6.68 -15.04
C TRP A 157 -11.85 -5.54 -14.13
N VAL A 158 -11.03 -4.52 -13.89
CA VAL A 158 -11.40 -3.32 -13.12
C VAL A 158 -12.15 -2.37 -14.05
N LYS A 159 -13.35 -1.95 -13.62
CA LYS A 159 -14.13 -0.93 -14.32
C LYS A 159 -13.89 0.42 -13.65
N PRO A 160 -13.27 1.39 -14.34
CA PRO A 160 -13.11 2.74 -13.79
C PRO A 160 -14.48 3.34 -13.48
N ARG A 161 -14.64 3.86 -12.28
CA ARG A 161 -15.82 4.62 -11.88
C ARG A 161 -15.67 6.04 -12.40
N SER A 162 -16.67 6.50 -13.14
CA SER A 162 -16.75 7.90 -13.56
C SER A 162 -17.05 8.78 -12.34
N GLY A 163 -16.19 9.75 -12.06
CA GLY A 163 -16.38 10.74 -11.00
C GLY A 163 -15.27 11.80 -11.03
N SER A 164 -15.55 13.02 -10.60
CA SER A 164 -14.50 13.99 -10.23
C SER A 164 -13.79 13.45 -8.99
N GLY A 165 -12.46 13.41 -9.00
CA GLY A 165 -11.64 13.02 -7.84
C GLY A 165 -11.67 14.11 -6.76
N GLU A 166 -12.85 14.48 -6.28
CA GLU A 166 -12.99 15.40 -5.16
C GLU A 166 -12.46 14.74 -3.91
N VAL A 167 -11.30 15.20 -3.46
CA VAL A 167 -10.71 14.84 -2.19
C VAL A 167 -11.51 15.56 -1.10
N GLU A 168 -11.95 14.83 -0.08
CA GLU A 168 -12.59 15.41 1.10
C GLU A 168 -11.54 16.25 1.84
N TYR A 169 -11.69 17.57 1.80
CA TYR A 169 -10.84 18.49 2.55
C TYR A 169 -11.19 18.35 4.03
N VAL A 170 -10.25 17.84 4.83
CA VAL A 170 -10.37 17.86 6.28
C VAL A 170 -10.03 19.27 6.75
N GLU A 171 -10.97 19.94 7.45
CA GLU A 171 -10.68 21.23 8.07
C GLU A 171 -9.53 21.06 9.09
N PRO A 172 -8.44 21.84 9.00
CA PRO A 172 -7.37 21.76 9.97
C PRO A 172 -7.89 22.16 11.35
N ILE A 173 -7.77 21.25 12.33
CA ILE A 173 -8.18 21.46 13.73
C ILE A 173 -7.36 22.60 14.39
N VAL A 174 -6.21 22.96 13.82
CA VAL A 174 -5.33 24.03 14.30
C VAL A 174 -4.94 24.92 13.13
N ASN A 175 -5.23 26.22 13.21
CA ASN A 175 -4.69 27.24 12.31
C ASN A 175 -3.23 27.53 12.70
N PRO A 176 -2.21 27.12 11.91
CA PRO A 176 -0.86 27.61 12.14
C PRO A 176 -0.80 29.12 11.83
N PRO A 177 -0.10 29.93 12.65
CA PRO A 177 0.05 31.35 12.39
C PRO A 177 0.79 31.58 11.05
N LYS A 178 0.37 32.61 10.33
CA LYS A 178 0.95 33.06 9.05
C LYS A 178 2.41 33.45 9.17
#